data_AF-W1YIS2-F1
#
_entry.id   AF-W1YIS2-F1
#
_cell.length_a   1.000
_cell.length_b   1.000
_cell.length_c   1.000
_cell.angle_alpha   90.00
_cell.angle_beta   90.00
_cell.angle_gamma   90.00
#
_symmetry.space_group_name_H-M   'P 1'
#
loop_
_entity.id
_entity.type
_entity.pdbx_description
1 polymer ?
#
loop_
_entity_poly.entity_id
_entity_poly.type
_entity_poly.pdbx_seq_one_letter_code
_entity_poly.pdbx_strand_id
1 'polypeptide(L)' 'TTNPFLSTGDGMAAAFRAGNALKDMEMIQFHPTGLGRTGILMSEAVRGEGGYLLNSEGERFMKKYAPNKME' A
#
# COMPACT_ATOMS: atom_id res chain seq x y z
N THR A 1 -5.91 -2.40 5.80
CA THR A 1 -5.34 -3.17 4.67
C THR A 1 -6.28 -3.06 3.49
N THR A 2 -5.76 -3.17 2.27
CA THR A 2 -6.57 -3.30 1.04
C THR A 2 -6.95 -4.75 0.75
N ASN A 3 -6.39 -5.70 1.49
CA ASN A 3 -6.65 -7.12 1.33
C ASN A 3 -8.13 -7.44 1.62
N PRO A 4 -8.75 -8.35 0.86
CA PRO A 4 -10.05 -8.91 1.21
C PRO A 4 -9.95 -9.74 2.50
N PHE A 5 -11.09 -9.99 3.15
CA PHE A 5 -11.18 -10.80 4.38
C PHE A 5 -10.59 -12.22 4.23
N LEU A 6 -10.54 -12.74 3.01
CA LEU A 6 -10.06 -14.09 2.71
C LEU A 6 -8.52 -14.19 2.55
N SER A 7 -7.80 -13.06 2.54
CA SER A 7 -6.34 -13.07 2.44
C SER A 7 -5.70 -13.31 3.81
N THR A 8 -5.81 -14.55 4.30
CA THR A 8 -5.38 -14.98 5.65
C THR A 8 -4.01 -15.67 5.71
N GLY A 9 -3.39 -15.94 4.55
CA GLY A 9 -2.05 -16.55 4.48
C GLY A 9 -2.05 -18.07 4.61
N ASP A 10 -3.20 -18.74 4.43
CA ASP A 10 -3.36 -20.19 4.67
C ASP A 10 -2.35 -21.05 3.90
N GLY A 11 -2.10 -20.70 2.63
CA GLY A 11 -1.12 -21.41 1.79
C GLY A 11 0.32 -21.27 2.29
N MET A 12 0.72 -20.07 2.72
CA MET A 12 2.04 -19.83 3.31
C MET A 12 2.20 -20.62 4.61
N ALA A 13 1.16 -20.62 5.45
CA ALA A 13 1.17 -21.36 6.71
C ALA A 13 1.22 -22.89 6.49
N ALA A 14 0.56 -23.41 5.44
CA ALA A 14 0.62 -24.82 5.08
C ALA A 14 2.04 -25.24 4.64
N ALA A 15 2.68 -24.44 3.78
CA ALA A 15 4.06 -24.70 3.34
C ALA A 15 5.03 -24.69 4.53
N PHE A 16 4.89 -23.72 5.45
CA PHE A 16 5.70 -23.63 6.66
C PHE A 16 5.52 -24.85 7.57
N ARG A 17 4.28 -25.29 7.80
CA ARG A 17 3.98 -26.50 8.59
C ARG A 17 4.52 -27.78 7.96
N ALA A 18 4.68 -27.82 6.64
CA ALA A 18 5.31 -28.93 5.93
C ALA A 18 6.85 -28.90 6.00
N GLY A 19 7.45 -27.96 6.76
CA GLY A 19 8.90 -27.85 6.95
C GLY A 19 9.61 -26.98 5.91
N ASN A 20 8.89 -26.28 5.04
CA ASN A 20 9.51 -25.35 4.08
C ASN A 20 9.79 -24.00 4.73
N ALA A 21 10.91 -23.37 4.36
CA ALA A 21 11.20 -22.01 4.77
C ALA A 21 10.33 -21.00 4.01
N LEU A 22 9.88 -19.97 4.71
CA LEU A 22 9.35 -18.75 4.10
C LEU A 22 10.48 -17.71 4.06
N LYS A 23 10.44 -16.82 3.07
CA LYS A 23 11.49 -15.83 2.84
C LYS A 23 10.93 -14.43 2.91
N ASP A 24 11.71 -13.52 3.52
CA ASP A 24 11.48 -12.07 3.58
C ASP A 24 10.07 -11.69 4.07
N MET A 25 9.56 -12.41 5.08
CA MET A 25 8.21 -12.24 5.63
C MET A 25 7.99 -10.86 6.26
N GLU A 26 9.07 -10.14 6.58
CA GLU A 26 9.09 -8.78 7.08
C GLU A 26 8.86 -7.71 6.00
N MET A 27 8.98 -8.06 4.71
CA MET A 27 8.86 -7.12 3.59
C MET A 27 7.41 -6.83 3.22
N ILE A 28 6.69 -6.12 4.10
CA ILE A 28 5.29 -5.74 3.90
C ILE A 28 5.18 -4.42 3.14
N GLN A 29 4.52 -4.43 1.99
CA GLN A 29 4.23 -3.23 1.21
C GLN A 29 2.99 -2.51 1.73
N PHE A 30 3.05 -1.18 1.80
CA PHE A 30 1.92 -0.30 2.06
C PHE A 30 1.56 0.48 0.81
N HIS A 31 0.29 0.45 0.41
CA HIS A 31 -0.20 1.32 -0.65
C HIS A 31 -0.51 2.72 -0.09
N PRO A 32 -0.01 3.81 -0.72
CA PRO A 32 -0.13 5.16 -0.16
C PRO A 32 -1.56 5.70 -0.13
N THR A 33 -2.43 5.26 -1.06
CA THR A 33 -3.79 5.79 -1.22
C THR A 33 -4.87 4.72 -0.96
N GLY A 34 -4.90 4.17 0.25
CA GLY A 34 -6.07 3.46 0.76
C GLY A 34 -7.10 4.44 1.35
N LEU A 35 -8.39 4.27 1.03
CA LEU A 35 -9.45 5.10 1.60
C LEU A 35 -9.46 4.99 3.12
N GLY A 36 -9.52 6.15 3.79
CA GLY A 36 -9.50 6.22 5.25
C GLY A 36 -10.60 5.36 5.87
N ARG A 37 -10.26 4.65 6.95
CA ARG A 37 -11.13 3.76 7.74
C ARG A 37 -11.55 2.47 7.03
N THR A 38 -11.92 2.51 5.74
CA THR A 38 -12.39 1.32 5.01
C THR A 38 -11.23 0.49 4.43
N GLY A 39 -10.12 1.13 4.08
CA GLY A 39 -8.99 0.47 3.43
C GLY A 39 -9.23 0.12 1.95
N ILE A 40 -10.36 0.52 1.35
CA ILE A 40 -10.63 0.31 -0.07
C ILE A 40 -9.54 1.01 -0.89
N LEU A 41 -8.99 0.32 -1.87
CA LEU A 41 -7.89 0.83 -2.69
C LEU A 41 -8.38 1.92 -3.65
N MET A 42 -7.71 3.08 -3.61
CA MET A 42 -7.74 4.04 -4.71
C MET A 42 -6.50 3.83 -5.58
N SER A 43 -6.71 3.56 -6.87
CA SER A 43 -5.65 3.24 -7.82
C SER A 43 -4.57 4.33 -7.86
N GLU A 44 -3.30 3.90 -7.96
CA GLU A 44 -2.17 4.80 -8.19
C GLU A 44 -2.34 5.63 -9.47
N ALA A 45 -3.09 5.13 -10.45
CA ALA A 45 -3.43 5.88 -11.67
C ALA A 45 -4.06 7.25 -11.35
N VAL A 46 -4.77 7.40 -10.23
CA VAL A 46 -5.31 8.72 -9.84
C VAL A 46 -4.20 9.78 -9.71
N ARG A 47 -3.04 9.42 -9.16
CA ARG A 47 -1.89 10.32 -9.07
C ARG A 47 -1.18 10.48 -10.42
N GLY A 48 -0.99 9.36 -11.14
CA GLY A 48 -0.39 9.37 -12.49
C GLY A 48 -1.15 10.22 -13.51
N GLU A 49 -2.47 10.33 -13.37
CA GLU A 49 -3.35 11.15 -14.22
C GLU A 49 -3.55 12.58 -13.67
N GLY A 50 -2.75 13.00 -12.68
CA GLY A 50 -2.69 14.39 -12.21
C GLY A 50 -3.34 14.69 -10.85
N GLY A 51 -3.77 13.66 -10.10
CA GLY A 51 -4.27 13.81 -8.74
C GLY A 51 -3.19 14.21 -7.73
N TYR A 52 -3.56 15.03 -6.74
CA TYR A 52 -2.62 15.59 -5.75
C TYR A 52 -2.83 15.02 -4.34
N LEU A 53 -1.73 14.87 -3.61
CA LEU A 53 -1.77 14.60 -2.17
C LEU A 53 -1.68 15.92 -1.40
N LEU A 54 -2.73 16.24 -0.63
CA LEU A 54 -2.81 17.44 0.20
C LEU A 54 -2.79 17.09 1.69
N ASN A 55 -2.11 17.91 2.49
CA ASN A 55 -2.17 17.82 3.95
C ASN A 55 -3.40 18.57 4.51
N SER A 56 -3.54 18.62 5.83
CA SER A 56 -4.64 19.33 6.52
C SER A 56 -4.67 20.84 6.29
N GLU A 57 -3.57 21.42 5.81
CA GLU A 57 -3.42 22.85 5.51
C GLU A 57 -3.65 23.15 4.02
N GLY A 58 -3.95 22.14 3.20
CA GLY A 58 -4.16 22.27 1.77
C GLY A 58 -2.88 22.29 0.94
N GLU A 59 -1.73 21.99 1.54
CA GLU A 59 -0.44 22.01 0.84
C GLU A 59 -0.19 20.71 0.07
N ARG A 60 0.31 20.83 -1.17
CA ARG A 60 0.81 19.70 -1.96
C ARG A 60 2.18 19.24 -1.44
N PHE A 61 2.15 18.52 -0.33
CA PHE A 61 3.33 18.25 0.49
C PHE A 61 4.39 17.40 -0.22
N MET A 62 4.03 16.56 -1.20
CA MET A 62 4.98 15.72 -1.92
C MET A 62 6.02 16.50 -2.72
N LYS A 63 5.74 17.77 -3.08
CA LYS A 63 6.75 18.68 -3.66
C LYS A 63 7.99 18.83 -2.78
N LYS A 64 7.85 18.72 -1.46
CA LYS A 64 8.95 18.80 -0.49
C LYS A 64 9.76 17.51 -0.41
N TYR A 65 9.09 16.36 -0.49
CA TYR A 65 9.70 15.04 -0.24
C TYR A 65 10.27 14.39 -1.51
N ALA A 66 9.66 14.65 -2.67
CA ALA A 66 10.08 14.09 -3.96
C ALA A 66 10.00 15.13 -5.08
N PRO A 67 10.79 16.23 -5.03
CA PRO A 67 10.65 17.39 -5.93
C PRO A 67 10.84 17.06 -7.42
N ASN A 68 11.57 15.99 -7.73
CA ASN A 68 11.90 15.59 -9.11
C ASN A 68 11.04 14.43 -9.62
N LYS A 69 9.98 14.04 -8.90
CA LYS A 69 9.08 12.98 -9.34
C LYS A 69 7.66 13.53 -9.52
N MET A 70 6.98 13.02 -10.54
CA MET A 70 5.52 13.11 -10.60
C MET A 70 4.94 12.26 -9.47
N GLU A 71 3.75 12.66 -9.00
CA GLU A 71 3.03 11.92 -7.96
C GLU A 71 2.49 10.60 -8.46
#